data_AF-A0A2L1UCM3-F1
#
_entry.id   AF-A0A2L1UCM3-F1
#
_cell.length_a   1.000
_cell.length_b   1.000
_cell.length_c   1.000
_cell.angle_alpha   90.00
_cell.angle_beta   90.00
_cell.angle_gamma   90.00
#
_symmetry.space_group_name_H-M   'P 1'
#
loop_
_entity.id
_entity.type
_entity.pdbx_description
1 polymer ?
#
loop_
_entity_poly.entity_id
_entity_poly.type
_entity_poly.pdbx_seq_one_letter_code
_entity_poly.pdbx_strand_id
1 'polypeptide(L)'
;MEGQAAVSYNKVMGQMILQQTDDFYFHSRSRRPPLDNVNAMLLLAYTLLANDMAAALETVGLDAYVGFLHRDRPGRASLALDVMEELRGVYADKFVLTLINKKIVNKDDFFKKENGAKDDARKKFLDAWQKKKQEKIMHPYLGEKISWGLVPHAQALLLGRYLRNDVDEYPPFLWK
;
A
#
# COMPACT_ATOMS: atom_id res chain seq x y z
N MET A 1 3.46 20.48 -1.79
CA MET A 1 2.02 20.11 -1.69
C MET A 1 1.85 18.70 -1.15
N GLU A 2 2.51 17.68 -1.71
CA GLU A 2 2.39 16.27 -1.30
C GLU A 2 2.63 16.00 0.20
N GLY A 3 3.68 16.62 0.79
CA GLY A 3 3.95 16.50 2.22
C GLY A 3 2.85 17.08 3.13
N GLN A 4 2.20 18.18 2.73
CA GLN A 4 1.10 18.78 3.50
C GLN A 4 -0.20 17.97 3.37
N ALA A 5 -0.45 17.40 2.18
CA ALA A 5 -1.56 16.48 1.95
C ALA A 5 -1.39 15.22 2.82
N ALA A 6 -0.18 14.64 2.87
CA ALA A 6 0.12 13.49 3.71
C ALA A 6 -0.09 13.78 5.21
N VAL A 7 0.33 14.95 5.70
CA VAL A 7 0.09 15.35 7.10
C VAL A 7 -1.41 15.45 7.40
N SER A 8 -2.18 16.07 6.51
CA SER A 8 -3.63 16.23 6.69
C SER A 8 -4.36 14.90 6.63
N TYR A 9 -4.03 14.05 5.66
CA TYR A 9 -4.55 12.70 5.55
C TYR A 9 -4.26 11.87 6.81
N ASN A 10 -3.03 11.92 7.31
CA ASN A 10 -2.63 11.16 8.48
C ASN A 10 -3.41 11.57 9.75
N LYS A 11 -3.74 12.86 9.89
CA LYS A 11 -4.58 13.35 11.01
C LYS A 11 -5.99 12.73 10.97
N VAL A 12 -6.58 12.62 9.78
CA VAL A 12 -7.92 12.02 9.61
C VAL A 12 -7.87 10.50 9.71
N MET A 13 -6.77 9.87 9.32
CA MET A 13 -6.61 8.41 9.39
C MET A 13 -6.78 7.86 10.81
N GLY A 14 -6.26 8.55 11.82
CA GLY A 14 -6.47 8.16 13.22
C GLY A 14 -7.95 8.12 13.61
N GLN A 15 -8.79 9.00 13.04
CA GLN A 15 -10.23 9.05 13.30
C GLN A 15 -11.00 7.90 12.64
N MET A 16 -10.39 7.21 11.65
CA MET A 16 -10.97 6.05 11.00
C MET A 16 -10.72 4.74 11.76
N ILE A 17 -9.97 4.78 12.86
CA ILE A 17 -9.80 3.64 13.77
C ILE A 17 -10.95 3.66 14.77
N LEU A 18 -11.89 2.72 14.60
CA LEU A 18 -13.16 2.68 15.32
C LEU A 18 -13.19 1.62 16.42
N GLN A 19 -12.17 0.77 16.50
CA GLN A 19 -12.08 -0.33 17.45
C GLN A 19 -10.65 -0.46 17.98
N GLN A 20 -10.51 -0.93 19.22
CA GLN A 20 -9.21 -1.19 19.86
C GLN A 20 -8.33 0.07 19.96
N THR A 21 -8.93 1.25 20.17
CA THR A 21 -8.27 2.57 20.12
C THR A 21 -7.16 2.76 21.16
N ASP A 22 -7.20 2.02 22.26
CA ASP A 22 -6.17 2.06 23.30
C ASP A 22 -4.84 1.45 22.82
N ASP A 23 -4.92 0.45 21.94
CA ASP A 23 -3.77 -0.29 21.43
C ASP A 23 -3.42 0.07 19.97
N PHE A 24 -4.38 0.62 19.23
CA PHE A 24 -4.24 1.06 17.85
C PHE A 24 -4.65 2.51 17.73
N TYR A 25 -3.63 3.37 17.74
CA TYR A 25 -3.77 4.81 17.55
C TYR A 25 -2.80 5.27 16.48
N PHE A 26 -3.12 6.39 15.84
CA PHE A 26 -2.30 6.92 14.76
C PHE A 26 -2.22 8.45 14.81
N HIS A 27 -1.08 8.94 15.30
CA HIS A 27 -0.83 10.37 15.46
C HIS A 27 -0.03 10.93 14.27
N SER A 28 0.96 10.17 13.81
CA SER A 28 1.83 10.54 12.68
C SER A 28 2.50 9.31 12.09
N ARG A 29 3.02 9.41 10.85
CA ARG A 29 3.82 8.33 10.26
C ARG A 29 5.21 8.27 10.90
N SER A 30 5.51 7.15 11.52
CA SER A 30 6.86 6.73 11.93
C SER A 30 7.29 5.55 11.07
N ARG A 31 8.42 5.68 10.36
CA ARG A 31 8.85 4.68 9.35
C ARG A 31 10.00 3.82 9.83
N ARG A 32 11.00 4.41 10.49
CA ARG A 32 12.26 3.74 10.87
C ARG A 32 12.81 4.33 12.18
N PRO A 33 12.55 3.70 13.33
CA PRO A 33 11.64 2.57 13.55
C PRO A 33 10.15 2.98 13.55
N PRO A 34 9.21 2.05 13.32
CA PRO A 34 7.81 2.27 13.66
C PRO A 34 7.66 2.35 15.19
N LEU A 35 6.94 3.37 15.66
CA LEU A 35 6.80 3.66 17.10
C LEU A 35 5.49 3.13 17.71
N ASP A 36 4.58 2.64 16.87
CA ASP A 36 3.30 2.07 17.30
C ASP A 36 2.82 0.95 16.36
N ASN A 37 1.81 0.21 16.81
CA ASN A 37 1.26 -0.96 16.12
C ASN A 37 0.73 -0.61 14.72
N VAL A 38 0.06 0.54 14.56
CA VAL A 38 -0.50 0.98 13.28
C VAL A 38 0.63 1.28 12.29
N ASN A 39 1.67 1.99 12.74
CA ASN A 39 2.83 2.30 11.93
C ASN A 39 3.58 1.03 11.49
N ALA A 40 3.68 0.02 12.35
CA ALA A 40 4.27 -1.29 12.02
C ALA A 40 3.44 -2.03 10.96
N MET A 41 2.11 -2.05 11.09
CA MET A 41 1.21 -2.65 10.09
C MET A 41 1.31 -1.95 8.74
N LEU A 42 1.31 -0.61 8.73
CA LEU A 42 1.44 0.18 7.50
C LEU A 42 2.80 -0.01 6.83
N LEU A 43 3.87 -0.11 7.62
CA LEU A 43 5.20 -0.41 7.09
C LEU A 43 5.20 -1.76 6.36
N LEU A 44 4.62 -2.80 6.96
CA LEU A 44 4.51 -4.10 6.34
C LEU A 44 3.61 -4.06 5.08
N ALA A 45 2.43 -3.45 5.14
CA ALA A 45 1.52 -3.31 4.00
C ALA A 45 2.19 -2.59 2.82
N TYR A 46 2.88 -1.48 3.07
CA TYR A 46 3.57 -0.73 2.02
C TYR A 46 4.76 -1.50 1.45
N THR A 47 5.46 -2.28 2.26
CA THR A 47 6.55 -3.15 1.77
C THR A 47 6.00 -4.19 0.81
N LEU A 48 4.89 -4.85 1.17
CA LEU A 48 4.25 -5.85 0.30
C LEU A 48 3.74 -5.21 -1.01
N LEU A 49 3.08 -4.05 -0.91
CA LEU A 49 2.57 -3.35 -2.08
C LEU A 49 3.69 -2.83 -2.99
N ALA A 50 4.77 -2.31 -2.44
CA ALA A 50 5.93 -1.87 -3.23
C ALA A 50 6.58 -3.04 -3.97
N ASN A 51 6.67 -4.22 -3.34
CA ASN A 51 7.17 -5.43 -4.00
C ASN A 51 6.22 -5.90 -5.12
N ASP A 52 4.91 -5.88 -4.88
CA ASP A 52 3.91 -6.21 -5.91
C ASP A 52 3.98 -5.23 -7.10
N MET A 53 4.22 -3.94 -6.85
CA MET A 53 4.41 -2.92 -7.88
C MET A 53 5.71 -3.12 -8.66
N ALA A 54 6.83 -3.38 -7.98
CA ALA A 54 8.11 -3.63 -8.64
C ALA A 54 8.03 -4.85 -9.56
N ALA A 55 7.47 -5.97 -9.06
CA ALA A 55 7.27 -7.17 -9.87
C ALA A 55 6.33 -6.91 -11.06
N ALA A 56 5.28 -6.12 -10.88
CA ALA A 56 4.36 -5.74 -11.95
C ALA A 56 5.04 -4.92 -13.06
N LEU A 57 5.86 -3.93 -12.68
CA LEU A 57 6.63 -3.10 -13.62
C LEU A 57 7.63 -3.94 -14.42
N GLU A 58 8.39 -4.80 -13.74
CA GLU A 58 9.35 -5.69 -14.39
C GLU A 58 8.67 -6.67 -15.35
N THR A 59 7.49 -7.18 -14.98
CA THR A 59 6.70 -8.10 -15.83
C THR A 59 6.27 -7.45 -17.16
N VAL A 60 6.07 -6.13 -17.19
CA VAL A 60 5.71 -5.39 -18.42
C VAL A 60 6.92 -4.77 -19.13
N GLY A 61 8.15 -5.09 -18.67
CA GLY A 61 9.40 -4.63 -19.27
C GLY A 61 9.86 -3.25 -18.83
N LEU A 62 9.30 -2.69 -17.75
CA LEU A 62 9.76 -1.43 -17.16
C LEU A 62 10.80 -1.67 -16.06
N ASP A 63 11.80 -0.79 -15.97
CA ASP A 63 12.77 -0.81 -14.87
C ASP A 63 12.16 -0.15 -13.62
N ALA A 64 11.92 -0.96 -12.57
CA ALA A 64 11.31 -0.52 -11.33
C ALA A 64 12.13 0.55 -10.55
N TYR A 65 13.40 0.76 -10.90
CA TYR A 65 14.31 1.68 -10.21
C TYR A 65 14.34 3.08 -10.84
N VAL A 66 13.88 3.26 -12.08
CA VAL A 66 13.92 4.53 -12.81
C VAL A 66 12.63 5.33 -12.55
N GLY A 67 12.64 6.13 -11.48
CA GLY A 67 11.46 6.90 -11.06
C GLY A 67 11.32 8.24 -11.81
N PHE A 68 10.10 8.79 -11.80
CA PHE A 68 9.79 10.13 -12.31
C PHE A 68 9.68 11.16 -11.18
N LEU A 69 9.11 10.79 -10.03
CA LEU A 69 8.81 11.70 -8.91
C LEU A 69 9.83 11.54 -7.78
N HIS A 70 10.10 10.31 -7.39
CA HIS A 70 11.09 10.03 -6.36
C HIS A 70 12.51 10.13 -6.92
N ARG A 71 13.36 10.93 -6.24
CA ARG A 71 14.79 10.99 -6.58
C ARG A 71 15.41 9.60 -6.60
N ASP A 72 16.13 9.33 -7.69
CA ASP A 72 16.94 8.15 -7.86
C ASP A 72 17.94 8.00 -6.72
N ARG A 73 17.94 6.83 -6.12
CA ARG A 73 18.90 6.40 -5.11
C ARG A 73 19.25 4.95 -5.39
N PRO A 74 20.53 4.57 -5.38
CA PRO A 74 20.93 3.19 -5.56
C PRO A 74 20.17 2.26 -4.59
N GLY A 75 19.62 1.16 -5.14
CA GLY A 75 18.88 0.16 -4.35
C GLY A 75 17.45 0.56 -3.95
N ARG A 76 16.91 1.67 -4.48
CA ARG A 76 15.52 2.08 -4.27
C ARG A 76 14.72 1.89 -5.56
N ALA A 77 13.68 1.07 -5.51
CA ALA A 77 12.72 0.92 -6.61
C ALA A 77 11.84 2.18 -6.75
N SER A 78 12.41 3.28 -7.25
CA SER A 78 11.77 4.60 -7.27
C SER A 78 10.48 4.62 -8.08
N LEU A 79 10.46 3.96 -9.25
CA LEU A 79 9.26 3.88 -10.09
C LEU A 79 8.14 3.09 -9.40
N ALA A 80 8.50 1.98 -8.75
CA ALA A 80 7.53 1.19 -7.98
C ALA A 80 6.90 2.04 -6.87
N LEU A 81 7.67 2.90 -6.22
CA LEU A 81 7.17 3.81 -5.20
C LEU A 81 6.32 4.93 -5.78
N ASP A 82 6.66 5.46 -6.97
CA ASP A 82 5.86 6.48 -7.65
C ASP A 82 4.46 5.95 -7.98
N VAL A 83 4.38 4.80 -8.67
CA VAL A 83 3.10 4.22 -9.12
C VAL A 83 2.29 3.68 -7.92
N MET A 84 2.97 3.25 -6.85
CA MET A 84 2.30 2.79 -5.63
C MET A 84 1.47 3.90 -4.95
N GLU A 85 1.81 5.18 -5.09
CA GLU A 85 1.12 6.26 -4.36
C GLU A 85 -0.40 6.29 -4.63
N GLU A 86 -0.83 5.90 -5.85
CA GLU A 86 -2.25 5.78 -6.21
C GLU A 86 -2.99 4.71 -5.42
N LEU A 87 -2.29 3.64 -5.04
CA LEU A 87 -2.85 2.47 -4.37
C LEU A 87 -2.72 2.56 -2.85
N ARG A 88 -1.84 3.42 -2.35
CA ARG A 88 -1.45 3.44 -0.94
C ARG A 88 -2.63 3.65 0.01
N GLY A 89 -3.47 4.65 -0.24
CA GLY A 89 -4.65 4.92 0.60
C GLY A 89 -5.77 3.89 0.40
N VAL A 90 -6.11 3.64 -0.86
CA VAL A 90 -7.30 2.83 -1.23
C VAL A 90 -7.11 1.34 -1.02
N TYR A 91 -5.86 0.89 -1.06
CA TYR A 91 -5.49 -0.52 -0.93
C TYR A 91 -4.82 -0.79 0.43
N ALA A 92 -3.63 -0.24 0.68
CA ALA A 92 -2.83 -0.59 1.85
C ALA A 92 -3.40 -0.01 3.16
N ASP A 93 -3.75 1.27 3.20
CA ASP A 93 -4.29 1.90 4.42
C ASP A 93 -5.66 1.32 4.76
N LYS A 94 -6.55 1.21 3.76
CA LYS A 94 -7.85 0.58 3.91
C LYS A 94 -7.74 -0.87 4.40
N PHE A 95 -6.74 -1.62 3.94
CA PHE A 95 -6.47 -2.97 4.43
C PHE A 95 -6.12 -2.96 5.92
N VAL A 96 -5.19 -2.12 6.35
CA VAL A 96 -4.80 -2.00 7.77
C VAL A 96 -6.00 -1.59 8.65
N LEU A 97 -6.76 -0.57 8.22
CA LEU A 97 -7.98 -0.14 8.92
C LEU A 97 -8.99 -1.28 9.02
N THR A 98 -9.14 -2.09 7.96
CA THR A 98 -10.05 -3.24 7.97
C THR A 98 -9.60 -4.29 8.99
N LEU A 99 -8.31 -4.60 9.08
CA LEU A 99 -7.79 -5.56 10.05
C LEU A 99 -8.06 -5.12 11.49
N ILE A 100 -7.87 -3.83 11.78
CA ILE A 100 -8.08 -3.25 13.12
C ILE A 100 -9.58 -3.20 13.45
N ASN A 101 -10.38 -2.60 12.56
CA ASN A 101 -11.81 -2.37 12.80
C ASN A 101 -12.64 -3.66 12.82
N LYS A 102 -12.22 -4.70 12.08
CA LYS A 102 -12.84 -6.04 12.16
C LYS A 102 -12.24 -6.92 13.27
N LYS A 103 -11.34 -6.40 14.10
CA LYS A 103 -10.63 -7.15 15.16
C LYS A 103 -9.94 -8.42 14.65
N ILE A 104 -9.49 -8.38 13.40
CA ILE A 104 -8.70 -9.47 12.82
C ILE A 104 -7.34 -9.49 13.49
N VAL A 105 -6.74 -8.33 13.81
CA VAL A 105 -5.54 -8.24 14.63
C VAL A 105 -5.87 -7.66 16.01
N ASN A 106 -5.07 -7.96 17.02
CA ASN A 106 -5.21 -7.43 18.38
C ASN A 106 -3.85 -7.05 18.99
N LYS A 107 -3.84 -6.49 20.20
CA LYS A 107 -2.59 -6.05 20.88
C LYS A 107 -1.59 -7.19 21.14
N ASP A 108 -2.08 -8.40 21.35
CA ASP A 108 -1.26 -9.56 21.70
C ASP A 108 -0.51 -10.12 20.48
N ASP A 109 -0.88 -9.68 19.28
CA ASP A 109 -0.18 -9.95 18.01
C ASP A 109 1.16 -9.17 17.89
N PHE A 110 1.40 -8.18 18.75
CA PHE A 110 2.56 -7.28 18.70
C PHE A 110 3.50 -7.46 19.90
N PHE A 111 4.81 -7.28 19.69
CA PHE A 111 5.78 -7.22 20.78
C PHE A 111 6.09 -5.77 21.17
N LYS A 112 6.32 -5.52 22.46
CA LYS A 112 6.82 -4.23 22.96
C LYS A 112 8.35 -4.08 22.92
N LYS A 113 9.12 -5.10 22.51
CA LYS A 113 10.59 -4.97 22.34
C LYS A 113 10.93 -4.61 20.89
N GLU A 114 11.74 -3.55 20.74
CA GLU A 114 12.43 -3.01 19.56
C GLU A 114 12.10 -3.62 18.18
N ASN A 115 10.87 -3.50 17.66
CA ASN A 115 10.52 -3.57 16.22
C ASN A 115 9.80 -4.84 15.66
N GLY A 116 8.97 -5.58 16.40
CA GLY A 116 8.36 -6.81 15.85
C GLY A 116 6.88 -7.12 16.16
N ALA A 117 6.23 -7.80 15.21
CA ALA A 117 5.03 -8.61 15.44
C ALA A 117 5.41 -10.08 15.70
N LYS A 118 4.56 -10.85 16.37
CA LYS A 118 4.76 -12.30 16.54
C LYS A 118 4.76 -13.01 15.19
N ASP A 119 5.48 -14.13 15.05
CA ASP A 119 5.49 -14.90 13.81
C ASP A 119 4.08 -15.35 13.40
N ASP A 120 3.25 -15.76 14.36
CA ASP A 120 1.84 -16.10 14.14
C ASP A 120 1.02 -14.89 13.66
N ALA A 121 1.29 -13.71 14.21
CA ALA A 121 0.65 -12.46 13.80
C ALA A 121 1.06 -12.05 12.38
N ARG A 122 2.34 -12.22 12.04
CA ARG A 122 2.86 -11.97 10.68
C ARG A 122 2.19 -12.91 9.69
N LYS A 123 2.09 -14.21 10.02
CA LYS A 123 1.38 -15.19 9.18
C LYS A 123 -0.07 -14.79 8.97
N LYS A 124 -0.78 -14.45 10.05
CA LYS A 124 -2.17 -13.99 10.00
C LYS A 124 -2.36 -12.74 9.12
N PHE A 125 -1.44 -11.78 9.21
CA PHE A 125 -1.43 -10.59 8.36
C PHE A 125 -1.22 -10.95 6.89
N LEU A 126 -0.25 -11.81 6.59
CA LEU A 126 0.05 -12.27 5.23
C LEU A 126 -1.11 -13.06 4.63
N ASP A 127 -1.74 -13.95 5.40
CA ASP A 127 -2.92 -14.70 4.99
C ASP A 127 -4.09 -13.75 4.65
N ALA A 128 -4.30 -12.71 5.46
CA ALA A 128 -5.30 -11.69 5.17
C ALA A 128 -4.95 -10.86 3.92
N TRP A 129 -3.66 -10.54 3.70
CA TRP A 129 -3.21 -9.84 2.49
C TRP A 129 -3.45 -10.67 1.24
N GLN A 130 -3.15 -11.98 1.28
CA GLN A 130 -3.41 -12.88 0.16
C GLN A 130 -4.90 -13.02 -0.14
N LYS A 131 -5.75 -13.14 0.90
CA LYS A 131 -7.22 -13.12 0.72
C LYS A 131 -7.67 -11.81 0.08
N LYS A 132 -7.14 -10.67 0.55
CA LYS A 132 -7.44 -9.36 -0.02
C LYS A 132 -7.05 -9.28 -1.50
N LYS A 133 -5.89 -9.82 -1.90
CA LYS A 133 -5.46 -9.90 -3.30
C LYS A 133 -6.44 -10.67 -4.19
N GLN A 134 -7.15 -11.66 -3.64
CA GLN A 134 -8.12 -12.48 -4.40
C GLN A 134 -9.49 -11.82 -4.54
N GLU A 135 -9.84 -10.86 -3.68
CA GLU A 135 -11.09 -10.10 -3.77
C GLU A 135 -11.20 -9.41 -5.14
N LYS A 136 -12.40 -9.48 -5.75
CA LYS A 136 -12.67 -8.90 -7.05
C LYS A 136 -13.14 -7.44 -6.95
N ILE A 137 -12.72 -6.62 -7.90
CA ILE A 137 -13.17 -5.25 -8.11
C ILE A 137 -13.52 -5.02 -9.57
N MET A 138 -14.33 -3.99 -9.83
CA MET A 138 -14.40 -3.37 -11.14
C MET A 138 -13.26 -2.35 -11.23
N HIS A 139 -12.34 -2.52 -12.17
CA HIS A 139 -11.27 -1.53 -12.37
C HIS A 139 -11.89 -0.21 -12.89
N PRO A 140 -11.65 0.94 -12.24
CA PRO A 140 -12.39 2.18 -12.50
C PRO A 140 -12.19 2.72 -13.91
N TYR A 141 -10.97 2.59 -14.47
CA TYR A 141 -10.67 2.99 -15.85
C TYR A 141 -11.04 1.91 -16.88
N LEU A 142 -10.52 0.68 -16.74
CA LEU A 142 -10.75 -0.41 -17.70
C LEU A 142 -12.21 -0.88 -17.78
N GLY A 143 -13.01 -0.70 -16.72
CA GLY A 143 -14.38 -1.23 -16.66
C GLY A 143 -14.45 -2.76 -16.56
N GLU A 144 -13.34 -3.42 -16.23
CA GLU A 144 -13.23 -4.87 -16.17
C GLU A 144 -13.21 -5.41 -14.74
N LYS A 145 -13.75 -6.62 -14.55
CA LYS A 145 -13.73 -7.31 -13.26
C LYS A 145 -12.41 -8.05 -13.06
N ILE A 146 -11.52 -7.47 -12.25
CA ILE A 146 -10.21 -8.05 -11.92
C ILE A 146 -10.08 -8.31 -10.42
N SER A 147 -9.07 -9.07 -10.01
CA SER A 147 -8.71 -9.21 -8.59
C SER A 147 -7.82 -8.06 -8.13
N TRP A 148 -7.91 -7.65 -6.86
CA TRP A 148 -7.04 -6.62 -6.28
C TRP A 148 -5.55 -6.88 -6.54
N GLY A 149 -5.13 -8.14 -6.48
CA GLY A 149 -3.75 -8.52 -6.75
C GLY A 149 -3.28 -8.29 -8.19
N LEU A 150 -4.19 -8.06 -9.15
CA LEU A 150 -3.87 -7.71 -10.54
C LEU A 150 -3.88 -6.19 -10.79
N VAL A 151 -4.32 -5.38 -9.83
CA VAL A 151 -4.33 -3.91 -9.97
C VAL A 151 -2.92 -3.36 -10.23
N PRO A 152 -1.86 -3.76 -9.47
CA PRO A 152 -0.48 -3.36 -9.78
C PRO A 152 -0.09 -3.62 -11.23
N HIS A 153 -0.42 -4.81 -11.75
CA HIS A 153 -0.11 -5.20 -13.13
C HIS A 153 -0.89 -4.39 -14.15
N ALA A 154 -2.17 -4.12 -13.92
CA ALA A 154 -2.99 -3.28 -14.79
C ALA A 154 -2.43 -1.84 -14.88
N GLN A 155 -2.04 -1.26 -13.75
CA GLN A 155 -1.43 0.08 -13.72
C GLN A 155 -0.06 0.12 -14.40
N ALA A 156 0.78 -0.90 -14.17
CA ALA A 156 2.06 -1.04 -14.87
C ALA A 156 1.86 -1.14 -16.40
N LEU A 157 0.86 -1.90 -16.86
CA LEU A 157 0.54 -2.03 -18.29
C LEU A 157 0.05 -0.71 -18.89
N LEU A 158 -0.81 0.03 -18.18
CA LEU A 158 -1.29 1.35 -18.60
C LEU A 158 -0.13 2.35 -18.71
N LEU A 159 0.79 2.35 -17.74
CA LEU A 159 2.00 3.16 -17.79
C LEU A 159 2.89 2.79 -18.99
N GLY A 160 3.13 1.49 -19.22
CA GLY A 160 3.92 1.02 -20.34
C GLY A 160 3.29 1.34 -21.71
N ARG A 161 1.96 1.44 -21.80
CA ARG A 161 1.26 1.93 -23.00
C ARG A 161 1.47 3.43 -23.20
N TYR A 162 1.34 4.22 -22.15
CA TYR A 162 1.58 5.66 -22.21
C TYR A 162 3.02 5.97 -22.65
N LEU A 163 4.02 5.30 -22.07
CA LEU A 163 5.44 5.50 -22.43
C LEU A 163 5.76 5.12 -23.89
N ARG A 164 4.96 4.25 -24.50
CA ARG A 164 5.08 3.88 -25.93
C ARG A 164 4.25 4.78 -26.85
N ASN A 165 3.52 5.75 -26.29
CA ASN A 165 2.55 6.59 -26.99
C ASN A 165 1.37 5.79 -27.59
N ASP A 166 1.02 4.65 -26.99
CA ASP A 166 -0.17 3.87 -27.37
C ASP A 166 -1.47 4.51 -26.83
N VAL A 167 -1.36 5.37 -25.82
CA VAL A 167 -2.44 6.15 -25.20
C VAL A 167 -1.96 7.57 -24.93
N ASP A 168 -2.86 8.54 -25.04
CA ASP A 168 -2.53 9.97 -24.93
C ASP A 168 -2.13 10.39 -23.50
N GLU A 169 -2.71 9.75 -22.49
CA GLU A 169 -2.46 10.03 -21.09
C GLU A 169 -2.42 8.75 -20.26
N TYR A 170 -1.64 8.76 -19.19
CA TYR A 170 -1.64 7.70 -18.19
C TYR A 170 -2.81 7.92 -17.20
N PRO A 171 -3.80 7.00 -17.14
CA PRO A 171 -4.97 7.17 -16.28
C PRO A 171 -4.69 6.61 -14.87
N PRO A 172 -4.55 7.46 -13.84
CA PRO A 172 -4.26 6.99 -12.49
C PRO A 172 -5.44 6.21 -11.90
N PHE A 173 -5.15 5.30 -10.97
CA PHE A 173 -6.16 4.53 -10.26
C PHE A 173 -6.97 5.41 -9.29
N LEU A 174 -8.14 5.87 -9.74
CA LEU A 174 -9.09 6.64 -8.94
C LEU A 174 -10.20 5.75 -8.40
N TRP A 175 -10.15 5.47 -7.09
CA TRP A 175 -11.19 4.68 -6.40
C TRP A 175 -12.34 5.57 -5.92
N LYS A 176 -13.59 5.12 -6.13
CA LYS A 176 -14.82 5.78 -5.66
C LYS A 176 -15.28 5.24 -4.31
#